data_AF-A0A835ZIF7-F1
#
_entry.id   AF-A0A835ZIF7-F1
#
_cell.length_a   1.000
_cell.length_b   1.000
_cell.length_c   1.000
_cell.angle_alpha   90.00
_cell.angle_beta   90.00
_cell.angle_gamma   90.00
#
_symmetry.space_group_name_H-M   'P 1'
#
loop_
_entity.id
_entity.type
_entity.pdbx_description
1 polymer ?
#
loop_
_entity_poly.entity_id
_entity_poly.type
_entity_poly.pdbx_seq_one_letter_code
_entity_poly.pdbx_strand_id
1 'polypeptide(L)'
;MFPGVTNDYGYILSDLVMDELLHGKMEGVAQCDYFMLTNGDNLYSSRLLPSALPYMRTDIDLIGFEFLSHYSIKDNRVDHPGSDQTIHTQFKTLWIDKGAAMFKADTIARLNMTFALGFAREFGRLTTQVLGFKPTRIDGNFFTQLAQTEGVSSVIIRRTLLMHL
;
A
#
# COMPACT_ATOMS: atom_id res chain seq x y z
N MET A 1 -6.50 -7.89 -25.39
CA MET A 1 -6.43 -6.82 -24.36
C MET A 1 -6.43 -5.49 -25.11
N PHE A 2 -7.38 -4.60 -24.84
CA PHE A 2 -7.45 -3.31 -25.54
C PHE A 2 -6.27 -2.42 -25.12
N PRO A 3 -5.56 -1.76 -26.06
CA PRO A 3 -4.53 -0.79 -25.71
C PRO A 3 -5.18 0.37 -24.94
N GLY A 4 -4.75 0.60 -23.70
CA GLY A 4 -5.18 1.76 -22.90
C GLY A 4 -6.06 1.47 -21.68
N VAL A 5 -6.44 0.22 -21.43
CA VAL A 5 -7.09 -0.16 -20.16
C VAL A 5 -6.01 -0.53 -19.16
N THR A 6 -5.71 0.36 -18.21
CA THR A 6 -4.92 -0.01 -17.03
C THR A 6 -5.68 -1.08 -16.24
N ASN A 7 -4.97 -2.13 -15.82
CA ASN A 7 -5.54 -3.18 -14.98
C ASN A 7 -5.73 -2.63 -13.56
N ASP A 8 -6.75 -1.80 -13.37
CA ASP A 8 -7.07 -1.15 -12.09
C ASP A 8 -8.00 -2.03 -11.23
N TYR A 9 -8.34 -3.24 -11.70
CA TYR A 9 -9.27 -4.16 -11.03
C TYR A 9 -8.82 -4.50 -9.60
N GLY A 10 -7.51 -4.63 -9.37
CA GLY A 10 -6.95 -4.87 -8.03
C GLY A 10 -7.24 -3.75 -7.03
N TYR A 11 -7.21 -2.48 -7.45
CA TYR A 11 -7.51 -1.34 -6.58
C TYR A 11 -8.99 -1.23 -6.26
N ILE A 12 -9.85 -1.47 -7.24
CA ILE A 12 -11.31 -1.48 -7.04
C ILE A 12 -11.69 -2.55 -6.04
N LEU A 13 -11.15 -3.76 -6.21
CA LEU A 13 -11.38 -4.85 -5.26
C LEU A 13 -10.83 -4.51 -3.87
N SER A 14 -9.66 -3.88 -3.78
CA SER A 14 -9.09 -3.46 -2.49
C SER A 14 -9.99 -2.45 -1.79
N ASP A 15 -10.53 -1.46 -2.51
CA ASP A 15 -11.47 -0.48 -1.96
C ASP A 15 -12.80 -1.10 -1.52
N LEU A 16 -13.36 -2.00 -2.32
CA LEU A 16 -14.60 -2.73 -1.96
C LEU A 16 -14.39 -3.58 -0.71
N VAL A 17 -13.30 -4.36 -0.65
CA VAL A 17 -12.97 -5.19 0.51
C VAL A 17 -12.71 -4.33 1.74
N MET A 18 -12.01 -3.20 1.60
CA MET A 18 -11.84 -2.27 2.71
C MET A 18 -13.16 -1.70 3.22
N ASP A 19 -14.08 -1.29 2.33
CA ASP A 19 -15.40 -0.80 2.73
C ASP A 19 -16.16 -1.86 3.54
N GLU A 20 -16.14 -3.11 3.09
CA GLU A 20 -16.81 -4.20 3.79
C GLU A 20 -16.16 -4.51 5.15
N LEU A 21 -14.82 -4.50 5.23
CA LEU A 21 -14.07 -4.73 6.45
C LEU A 21 -14.27 -3.61 7.49
N LEU A 22 -14.27 -2.35 7.05
CA LEU A 22 -14.40 -1.18 7.93
C LEU A 22 -15.83 -1.02 8.45
N HIS A 23 -16.84 -1.39 7.66
CA HIS A 23 -18.25 -1.27 8.03
C HIS A 23 -18.86 -2.57 8.57
N GLY A 24 -18.05 -3.60 8.82
CA GLY A 24 -18.51 -4.86 9.41
C GLY A 24 -19.52 -5.62 8.54
N LYS A 25 -19.45 -5.46 7.21
CA LYS A 25 -20.38 -6.07 6.26
C LYS A 25 -19.97 -7.48 5.85
N MET A 26 -18.74 -7.92 6.13
CA MET A 26 -18.29 -9.28 5.85
C MET A 26 -18.79 -10.27 6.90
N GLU A 27 -19.74 -11.13 6.51
CA GLU A 27 -20.22 -12.20 7.38
C GLU A 27 -19.10 -13.20 7.74
N GLY A 28 -19.02 -13.58 9.01
CA GLY A 28 -18.07 -14.59 9.50
C GLY A 28 -16.63 -14.12 9.69
N VAL A 29 -16.34 -12.82 9.46
CA VAL A 29 -15.02 -12.23 9.67
C VAL A 29 -15.03 -11.42 10.96
N ALA A 30 -14.11 -11.71 11.88
CA ALA A 30 -13.93 -10.90 13.08
C ALA A 30 -13.39 -9.52 12.71
N GLN A 31 -13.87 -8.48 13.39
CA GLN A 31 -13.38 -7.12 13.18
C GLN A 31 -11.91 -7.04 13.61
N CYS A 32 -11.03 -6.61 12.69
CA CYS A 32 -9.61 -6.45 12.94
C CYS A 32 -9.27 -4.97 13.15
N ASP A 33 -8.37 -4.67 14.08
CA ASP A 33 -7.89 -3.31 14.32
C ASP A 33 -6.87 -2.85 13.27
N TYR A 34 -6.19 -3.79 12.63
CA TYR A 34 -5.14 -3.55 11.64
C TYR A 34 -5.36 -4.40 10.40
N PHE A 35 -5.10 -3.80 9.24
CA PHE A 35 -5.17 -4.46 7.94
C PHE A 35 -3.84 -4.38 7.21
N MET A 36 -3.61 -5.38 6.36
CA MET A 36 -2.52 -5.43 5.41
C MET A 36 -3.12 -5.86 4.07
N LEU A 37 -3.04 -4.98 3.07
CA LEU A 37 -3.41 -5.32 1.70
C LEU A 37 -2.15 -5.61 0.91
N THR A 38 -2.14 -6.74 0.22
CA THR A 38 -0.92 -7.35 -0.32
C THR A 38 -1.26 -8.31 -1.43
N ASN A 39 -0.29 -8.60 -2.30
CA ASN A 39 -0.48 -9.57 -3.37
C ASN A 39 -0.47 -11.00 -2.80
N GLY A 40 -1.25 -11.88 -3.40
CA GLY A 40 -1.40 -13.27 -2.97
C GLY A 40 -0.16 -14.14 -3.20
N ASP A 41 0.81 -13.66 -3.99
CA ASP A 41 2.09 -14.32 -4.27
C ASP A 41 3.23 -13.85 -3.37
N ASN A 42 3.02 -12.86 -2.51
CA ASN A 42 4.04 -12.44 -1.54
C ASN A 42 4.26 -13.53 -0.46
N LEU A 43 5.52 -13.73 -0.06
CA LEU A 43 5.90 -14.60 1.06
C LEU A 43 6.18 -13.79 2.32
N TYR A 44 5.67 -14.24 3.46
CA TYR A 44 5.80 -13.54 4.74
C TYR A 44 6.65 -14.33 5.72
N SER A 45 7.52 -13.62 6.44
CA SER A 45 8.23 -14.20 7.57
C SER A 45 7.23 -14.55 8.67
N SER A 46 7.44 -15.68 9.34
CA SER A 46 6.74 -16.01 10.60
C SER A 46 6.96 -14.97 11.71
N ARG A 47 7.95 -14.08 11.54
CA ARG A 47 8.26 -12.97 12.45
C ARG A 47 7.50 -11.67 12.12
N LEU A 48 6.73 -11.61 11.03
CA LEU A 48 6.03 -10.37 10.63
C LEU A 48 5.12 -9.85 11.74
N LEU A 49 4.12 -10.63 12.14
CA LEU A 49 3.17 -10.23 13.20
C LEU A 49 3.86 -10.05 14.57
N PRO A 50 4.74 -10.96 15.05
CA PRO A 50 5.48 -10.71 16.29
C PRO A 50 6.31 -9.41 16.29
N SER A 51 6.81 -8.98 15.13
CA SER A 51 7.56 -7.72 15.01
C SER A 51 6.66 -6.50 14.96
N ALA A 52 5.44 -6.62 14.44
CA ALA A 52 4.46 -5.53 14.37
C ALA A 52 3.70 -5.31 15.69
N LEU A 53 3.44 -6.38 16.44
CA LEU A 53 2.59 -6.37 17.62
C LEU A 53 2.97 -5.31 18.68
N PRO A 54 4.26 -5.04 18.99
CA PRO A 54 4.61 -3.98 19.91
C PRO A 54 4.10 -2.61 19.47
N TYR A 55 4.14 -2.31 18.16
CA TYR A 55 3.69 -1.03 17.60
C TYR A 55 2.17 -0.94 17.51
N MET A 56 1.51 -2.07 17.23
CA MET A 56 0.04 -2.15 17.29
C MET A 56 -0.48 -1.87 18.70
N ARG A 57 0.20 -2.38 19.73
CA ARG A 57 -0.15 -2.14 21.14
C ARG A 57 0.08 -0.71 21.61
N THR A 58 0.98 0.02 20.94
CA THR A 58 1.21 1.45 21.17
C THR A 58 0.40 2.32 20.22
N ASP A 59 -0.58 1.74 19.53
CA ASP A 59 -1.54 2.44 18.68
C ASP A 59 -0.92 3.20 17.50
N ILE A 60 0.16 2.67 16.91
CA ILE A 60 0.79 3.26 15.72
C ILE A 60 -0.11 3.07 14.50
N ASP A 61 -0.51 4.17 13.86
CA ASP A 61 -1.48 4.13 12.75
C ASP A 61 -0.96 3.38 11.51
N LEU A 62 0.33 3.49 11.21
CA LEU A 62 0.94 2.95 9.99
C LEU A 62 2.30 2.31 10.27
N ILE A 63 2.43 1.02 9.95
CA ILE A 63 3.62 0.20 10.23
C ILE A 63 4.18 -0.32 8.90
N GLY A 64 5.33 0.20 8.46
CA GLY A 64 6.05 -0.28 7.29
C GLY A 64 7.06 -1.38 7.65
N PHE A 65 7.35 -2.25 6.68
CA PHE A 65 8.33 -3.34 6.82
C PHE A 65 9.33 -3.29 5.67
N GLU A 66 10.60 -3.60 5.93
CA GLU A 66 11.53 -3.87 4.84
C GLU A 66 11.22 -5.23 4.20
N PHE A 67 11.50 -5.34 2.90
CA PHE A 67 11.16 -6.54 2.14
C PHE A 67 12.23 -6.87 1.10
N LEU A 68 12.33 -8.13 0.73
CA LEU A 68 13.14 -8.60 -0.38
C LEU A 68 12.30 -8.48 -1.66
N SER A 69 12.88 -8.02 -2.77
CA SER A 69 12.21 -8.04 -4.07
C SER A 69 13.08 -8.72 -5.11
N HIS A 70 12.46 -9.55 -5.95
CA HIS A 70 13.10 -10.10 -7.16
C HIS A 70 13.20 -9.09 -8.31
N TYR A 71 12.49 -7.97 -8.20
CA TYR A 71 12.59 -6.89 -9.15
C TYR A 71 13.71 -5.95 -8.72
N SER A 72 14.64 -5.67 -9.65
CA SER A 72 15.66 -4.67 -9.43
C SER A 72 15.05 -3.26 -9.59
N ILE A 73 15.46 -2.31 -8.74
CA ILE A 73 15.03 -0.91 -8.84
C ILE A 73 16.25 -0.14 -9.34
N LYS A 74 16.19 0.32 -10.58
CA LYS A 74 17.23 1.16 -11.18
C LYS A 74 16.59 2.48 -11.61
N ASP A 75 17.13 3.61 -11.15
CA ASP A 75 16.65 4.95 -11.49
C ASP A 75 15.13 5.17 -11.26
N ASN A 76 14.60 4.68 -10.13
CA ASN A 76 13.16 4.68 -9.80
C ASN A 76 12.28 3.97 -10.84
N ARG A 77 12.85 3.06 -11.62
CA ARG A 77 12.13 2.15 -12.52
C ARG A 77 12.33 0.72 -12.05
N VAL A 78 11.24 -0.03 -12.07
CA VAL A 78 11.26 -1.48 -11.86
C VAL A 78 11.89 -2.08 -13.12
N ASP A 79 13.14 -2.52 -13.01
CA ASP A 79 13.83 -3.22 -14.08
C ASP A 79 13.53 -4.73 -13.97
N HIS A 80 13.69 -5.44 -15.08
CA HIS A 80 13.49 -6.89 -15.24
C HIS A 80 14.17 -7.74 -14.14
N PRO A 81 13.75 -9.01 -13.91
CA PRO A 81 14.17 -9.82 -12.77
C PRO A 81 15.69 -9.85 -12.63
N GLY A 82 16.15 -9.32 -11.49
CA GLY A 82 17.55 -9.25 -11.11
C GLY A 82 17.78 -10.07 -9.83
N SER A 83 19.01 -10.03 -9.32
CA SER A 83 19.32 -10.61 -8.01
C SER A 83 18.42 -10.03 -6.92
N ASP A 84 17.95 -10.90 -6.03
CA ASP A 84 17.17 -10.52 -4.85
C ASP A 84 17.83 -9.35 -4.11
N GLN A 85 17.06 -8.29 -3.89
CA GLN A 85 17.54 -7.10 -3.18
C GLN A 85 16.63 -6.73 -2.02
N THR A 86 17.24 -6.32 -0.91
CA THR A 86 16.51 -5.73 0.20
C THR A 86 16.07 -4.32 -0.19
N ILE A 87 14.76 -4.10 -0.19
CA ILE A 87 14.16 -2.79 -0.33
C ILE A 87 14.03 -2.15 1.05
N HIS A 88 14.77 -1.06 1.23
CA HIS A 88 14.64 -0.21 2.41
C HIS A 88 13.39 0.65 2.28
N THR A 89 12.29 0.16 2.86
CA THR A 89 10.98 0.84 2.82
C THR A 89 11.09 2.28 3.31
N GLN A 90 10.39 3.14 2.60
CA GLN A 90 10.18 4.55 2.90
C GLN A 90 8.74 4.90 2.55
N PHE A 91 8.09 5.75 3.35
CA PHE A 91 6.81 6.36 2.97
C PHE A 91 7.07 7.45 1.93
N LYS A 92 7.43 7.01 0.71
CA LYS A 92 7.66 7.83 -0.47
C LYS A 92 7.05 7.13 -1.68
N THR A 93 6.62 7.91 -2.66
CA THR A 93 6.05 7.41 -3.92
C THR A 93 6.99 6.40 -4.59
N LEU A 94 6.50 5.22 -4.98
CA LEU A 94 7.25 4.09 -5.59
C LEU A 94 8.05 3.20 -4.63
N TRP A 95 7.97 3.40 -3.30
CA TRP A 95 8.81 2.66 -2.32
C TRP A 95 8.08 1.67 -1.42
N ILE A 96 6.74 1.68 -1.40
CA ILE A 96 5.94 0.90 -0.43
C ILE A 96 4.82 0.06 -1.09
N ASP A 97 4.86 -0.03 -2.42
CA ASP A 97 3.71 -0.43 -3.26
C ASP A 97 3.54 -1.93 -3.46
N LYS A 98 4.02 -2.70 -2.50
CA LYS A 98 4.05 -4.16 -2.59
C LYS A 98 3.44 -4.81 -1.36
N GLY A 99 2.54 -4.09 -0.69
CA GLY A 99 1.90 -4.55 0.54
C GLY A 99 2.85 -4.58 1.74
N ALA A 100 3.95 -3.81 1.71
CA ALA A 100 4.95 -3.79 2.77
C ALA A 100 4.55 -2.88 3.94
N ALA A 101 3.24 -2.73 4.20
CA ALA A 101 2.71 -1.91 5.27
C ALA A 101 1.41 -2.47 5.85
N MET A 102 1.25 -2.29 7.16
CA MET A 102 0.00 -2.48 7.90
C MET A 102 -0.53 -1.12 8.32
N PHE A 103 -1.85 -0.97 8.35
CA PHE A 103 -2.50 0.27 8.74
C PHE A 103 -3.66 -0.02 9.68
N LYS A 104 -3.91 0.92 10.60
CA LYS A 104 -4.98 0.84 11.58
C LYS A 104 -6.33 1.18 10.91
N ALA A 105 -7.33 0.33 11.15
CA ALA A 105 -8.67 0.41 10.59
C ALA A 105 -9.33 1.77 10.88
N ASP A 106 -9.31 2.16 12.16
CA ASP A 106 -9.91 3.41 12.65
C ASP A 106 -9.32 4.65 11.96
N THR A 107 -8.01 4.64 11.68
CA THR A 107 -7.33 5.74 11.00
C THR A 107 -7.85 5.91 9.57
N ILE A 108 -8.03 4.82 8.84
CA ILE A 108 -8.58 4.86 7.48
C ILE A 108 -10.03 5.33 7.50
N ALA A 109 -10.85 4.81 8.41
CA ALA A 109 -12.24 5.22 8.56
C ALA A 109 -12.36 6.71 8.90
N ARG A 110 -11.59 7.18 9.88
CA ARG A 110 -11.55 8.58 10.32
C ARG A 110 -11.13 9.54 9.20
N LEU A 111 -10.17 9.14 8.38
CA LEU A 111 -9.65 9.96 7.28
C LEU A 111 -10.43 9.80 5.98
N ASN A 112 -11.37 8.84 5.92
CA ASN A 112 -12.11 8.47 4.71
C ASN A 112 -11.17 8.21 3.51
N MET A 113 -10.05 7.51 3.75
CA MET A 113 -9.06 7.22 2.71
C MET A 113 -9.48 6.03 1.84
N THR A 114 -9.21 6.13 0.54
CA THR A 114 -9.45 5.08 -0.46
C THR A 114 -8.20 4.90 -1.32
N PHE A 115 -8.00 3.72 -1.90
CA PHE A 115 -6.94 3.43 -2.87
C PHE A 115 -7.13 4.18 -4.19
N ALA A 116 -8.34 4.71 -4.42
CA ALA A 116 -8.75 5.55 -5.54
C ALA A 116 -8.71 4.82 -6.89
N LEU A 117 -9.90 4.63 -7.46
CA LEU A 117 -10.17 4.10 -8.79
C LEU A 117 -9.25 4.67 -9.88
N GLY A 118 -8.83 3.82 -10.80
CA GLY A 118 -8.23 4.19 -12.10
C GLY A 118 -9.03 5.22 -12.91
N PHE A 119 -10.28 5.52 -12.56
CA PHE A 119 -11.04 6.64 -13.15
C PHE A 119 -10.41 8.01 -12.86
N ALA A 120 -9.80 8.21 -11.68
CA ALA A 120 -9.02 9.42 -11.38
C ALA A 120 -7.76 9.55 -12.27
N ARG A 121 -7.30 8.43 -12.85
CA ARG A 121 -6.17 8.32 -13.78
C ARG A 121 -6.52 8.86 -15.17
N GLU A 122 -7.70 8.55 -15.70
CA GLU A 122 -8.24 9.09 -16.96
C GLU A 122 -8.59 10.59 -16.82
N PHE A 123 -9.25 10.98 -15.73
CA PHE A 123 -9.56 12.39 -15.45
C PHE A 123 -8.28 13.21 -15.17
N GLY A 124 -7.30 12.60 -14.50
CA GLY A 124 -5.95 13.12 -14.31
C GLY A 124 -5.20 13.31 -15.64
N ARG A 125 -5.40 12.43 -16.62
CA ARG A 125 -4.80 12.55 -17.97
C ARG A 125 -5.35 13.77 -18.72
N LEU A 126 -6.66 13.98 -18.65
CA LEU A 126 -7.34 15.15 -19.19
C LEU A 126 -6.89 16.46 -18.52
N THR A 127 -6.78 16.48 -17.19
CA THR A 127 -6.29 17.67 -16.47
C THR A 127 -4.79 17.92 -16.65
N THR A 128 -3.96 16.89 -16.88
CA THR A 128 -2.53 17.08 -17.21
C THR A 128 -2.36 17.79 -18.55
N GLN A 129 -3.12 17.39 -19.57
CA GLN A 129 -3.05 17.99 -20.90
C GLN A 129 -3.57 19.43 -20.96
N VAL A 130 -4.53 19.79 -20.09
CA VAL A 130 -5.18 21.11 -20.10
C VAL A 130 -4.63 22.07 -19.05
N LEU A 131 -4.22 21.58 -17.87
CA LEU A 131 -3.88 22.39 -16.69
C LEU A 131 -2.44 22.22 -16.19
N GLY A 132 -1.61 21.39 -16.84
CA GLY A 132 -0.21 21.20 -16.45
C GLY A 132 0.00 20.46 -15.13
N PHE A 133 -1.04 19.84 -14.57
CA PHE A 133 -0.98 19.09 -13.32
C PHE A 133 -0.55 17.64 -13.58
N LYS A 134 0.60 17.20 -13.07
CA LYS A 134 1.03 15.79 -13.19
C LYS A 134 0.38 14.96 -12.07
N PRO A 135 -0.59 14.06 -12.36
CA PRO A 135 -1.13 13.17 -11.36
C PRO A 135 -0.02 12.24 -10.88
N THR A 136 0.14 12.21 -9.57
CA THR A 136 0.99 11.31 -8.83
C THR A 136 0.57 9.88 -9.15
N ARG A 137 1.50 9.01 -9.60
CA ARG A 137 1.22 7.61 -9.88
C ARG A 137 0.55 6.98 -8.65
N ILE A 138 -0.70 6.57 -8.81
CA ILE A 138 -1.50 5.87 -7.79
C ILE A 138 -1.06 4.42 -7.90
N ASP A 139 0.07 4.21 -7.23
CA ASP A 139 0.84 3.00 -6.91
C ASP A 139 2.10 3.61 -6.30
N GLY A 140 1.98 3.98 -5.03
CA GLY A 140 2.99 4.82 -4.37
C GLY A 140 2.47 5.51 -3.13
N ASN A 141 1.23 5.96 -3.26
CA ASN A 141 0.82 7.15 -2.57
C ASN A 141 -0.20 6.91 -1.49
N PHE A 142 -0.92 5.79 -1.46
CA PHE A 142 -1.85 5.55 -0.35
C PHE A 142 -1.13 5.61 1.00
N PHE A 143 -0.10 4.76 1.17
CA PHE A 143 0.68 4.74 2.41
C PHE A 143 1.53 6.01 2.59
N THR A 144 2.04 6.59 1.50
CA THR A 144 2.81 7.85 1.58
C THR A 144 1.94 9.03 2.02
N GLN A 145 0.73 9.17 1.47
CA GLN A 145 -0.23 10.21 1.84
C GLN A 145 -0.74 9.99 3.25
N LEU A 146 -1.04 8.74 3.62
CA LEU A 146 -1.42 8.39 4.98
C LEU A 146 -0.32 8.82 5.96
N ALA A 147 0.94 8.44 5.71
CA ALA A 147 2.09 8.83 6.55
C ALA A 147 2.33 10.35 6.62
N GLN A 148 1.92 11.10 5.60
CA GLN A 148 2.07 12.57 5.53
C GLN A 148 0.88 13.32 6.12
N THR A 149 -0.21 12.63 6.47
CA THR A 149 -1.40 13.26 7.02
C THR A 149 -1.17 13.67 8.47
N GLU A 150 -1.60 14.88 8.83
CA GLU A 150 -1.46 15.38 10.20
C GLU A 150 -2.17 14.47 11.21
N GLY A 151 -1.50 14.17 12.31
CA GLY A 151 -2.02 13.29 13.35
C GLY A 151 -2.00 11.80 12.99
N VAL A 152 -1.27 11.40 11.93
CA VAL A 152 -0.98 9.99 11.64
C VAL A 152 0.43 9.66 12.13
N SER A 153 0.52 8.72 13.07
CA SER A 153 1.77 8.15 13.54
C SER A 153 2.24 7.04 12.61
N SER A 154 3.54 7.00 12.32
CA SER A 154 4.09 5.96 11.45
C SER A 154 5.46 5.47 11.91
N VAL A 155 5.75 4.20 11.63
CA VAL A 155 7.03 3.57 11.93
C VAL A 155 7.45 2.64 10.81
N ILE A 156 8.76 2.44 10.65
CA ILE A 156 9.32 1.45 9.72
C ILE A 156 10.18 0.47 10.50
N ILE A 157 9.81 -0.81 10.44
CA ILE A 157 10.60 -1.89 11.01
C ILE A 157 11.74 -2.22 10.04
N ARG A 158 12.97 -1.92 10.45
CA ARG A 158 14.22 -2.14 9.70
C ARG A 158 14.65 -3.60 9.72
N ARG A 159 13.80 -4.47 9.18
CA ARG A 159 14.02 -5.91 9.05
C ARG A 159 13.27 -6.44 7.86
N THR A 160 13.95 -7.26 7.05
CA THR A 160 13.32 -8.02 5.96
C THR A 160 12.31 -9.01 6.54
N LEU A 161 11.02 -8.73 6.35
CA LEU A 161 9.91 -9.52 6.89
C LEU A 161 8.94 -10.03 5.81
N LEU A 162 9.16 -9.59 4.58
CA LEU A 162 8.38 -9.95 3.40
C LEU A 162 9.33 -10.21 2.24
N MET A 163 8.95 -11.11 1.35
CA MET A 163 9.61 -11.36 0.08
C MET A 163 8.56 -11.24 -1.01
N HIS A 164 8.77 -10.28 -1.89
CA HIS A 164 7.90 -9.97 -3.00
C HIS A 164 8.38 -10.69 -4.25
N LEU A 165 7.57 -11.68 -4.67
CA LEU A 165 7.78 -12.56 -5.82
C LEU A 165 7.62 -11.83 -7.16
#